data_AF-A0A939Y3Y8-F1
#
_entry.id   AF-A0A939Y3Y8-F1
#
_cell.length_a   1.000
_cell.length_b   1.000
_cell.length_c   1.000
_cell.angle_alpha   90.00
_cell.angle_beta   90.00
_cell.angle_gamma   90.00
#
_symmetry.space_group_name_H-M   'P 1'
#
loop_
_entity.id
_entity.type
_entity.pdbx_description
1 polymer ?
#
loop_
_entity_poly.entity_id
_entity_poly.type
_entity_poly.pdbx_seq_one_letter_code
_entity_poly.pdbx_strand_id
1 'polypeptide(L)'
;MEKKKTTAKKTLTEAKLRKLARLETGFDELLQDGADIMDYMPPRRKLAAAPEDLLAALDKAEAMPFETLETRWTAPLLCGFGVFFHLFEDPDWDGEPVRDPDLTRDPAYPGLPGEPEITARIWEDMLMDAENGEWYPEVYRRRLSSLIAMRAQAVPVREYEDEVKEEYIDYYSEENHLQEASEKELLLYVLYADELAGKKSVIAMRAKARGHFGGDKAYAVNWTRARDLYLQLMELDDDNLYSTMLGHIYYAGRTNNGKPQMDKAFYYYTIGTLGGNDEAKLRLADMFRKGEGTIPNQEIARRLVNEEYDELLPFLAEGVFDSRFPEAAWRKGEYFRELGYAGAEYTEEAYRLFLQAAFALEGRRKIRDGEAEKSIGEAIGYSLKAVEKELTFEDGARIWPEEFFADLLDLYGESSVFELDWKEKSEDKYQVTVTRISLMTGERRPILATVPGLKSCRLLDKLTFDVSNIEHWESEEKGPVRFDDCLDDAFLWDGREVLACEADWKLKWPKEKKA
;
A
#
# COMPACT_ATOMS: atom_id res chain seq x y z
N MET A 1 -32.66 -14.78 59.85
CA MET A 1 -33.21 -14.17 58.62
C MET A 1 -32.25 -14.41 57.44
N GLU A 2 -31.81 -15.65 57.23
CA GLU A 2 -30.64 -15.93 56.36
C GLU A 2 -30.70 -17.34 55.72
N LYS A 3 -31.89 -17.75 55.24
CA LYS A 3 -32.08 -19.02 54.50
C LYS A 3 -32.87 -18.89 53.20
N LYS A 4 -33.06 -17.68 52.66
CA LYS A 4 -33.79 -17.44 51.40
C LYS A 4 -33.00 -16.75 50.28
N LYS A 5 -31.70 -16.46 50.46
CA LYS A 5 -30.86 -15.81 49.43
C LYS A 5 -29.94 -16.75 48.63
N THR A 6 -29.79 -18.02 49.02
CA THR A 6 -28.84 -18.95 48.38
C THR A 6 -29.46 -19.86 47.31
N THR A 7 -30.80 -19.95 47.22
CA THR A 7 -31.48 -20.84 46.25
C THR A 7 -31.78 -20.16 44.91
N ALA A 8 -31.93 -18.83 44.89
CA ALA A 8 -32.24 -18.07 43.67
C ALA A 8 -31.02 -17.81 42.76
N LYS A 9 -29.79 -17.82 43.32
CA LYS A 9 -28.55 -17.68 42.53
C LYS A 9 -28.08 -18.99 41.89
N LYS A 10 -28.58 -20.16 42.33
CA LYS A 10 -28.18 -21.48 41.77
C LYS A 10 -29.05 -21.90 40.58
N THR A 11 -30.32 -21.51 40.57
CA THR A 11 -31.29 -21.83 39.51
C THR A 11 -31.10 -20.98 38.24
N LEU A 12 -30.60 -19.74 38.37
CA LEU A 12 -30.36 -18.87 37.21
C LEU A 12 -29.15 -19.33 36.37
N THR A 13 -28.17 -20.00 37.00
CA THR A 13 -26.96 -20.50 36.33
C THR A 13 -27.21 -21.83 35.61
N GLU A 14 -28.00 -22.73 36.21
CA GLU A 14 -28.39 -24.01 35.58
C GLU A 14 -29.36 -23.81 34.40
N ALA A 15 -30.26 -22.81 34.46
CA ALA A 15 -31.13 -22.47 33.34
C ALA A 15 -30.36 -21.87 32.16
N LYS A 16 -29.29 -21.08 32.42
CA LYS A 16 -28.40 -20.58 31.36
C LYS A 16 -27.53 -21.69 30.76
N LEU A 17 -27.00 -22.60 31.58
CA LEU A 17 -26.22 -23.76 31.11
C LEU A 17 -27.07 -24.74 30.29
N ARG A 18 -28.34 -24.95 30.65
CA ARG A 18 -29.28 -25.76 29.83
C ARG A 18 -29.71 -25.08 28.53
N LYS A 19 -29.65 -23.74 28.46
CA LYS A 19 -29.93 -22.99 27.22
C LYS A 19 -28.73 -23.01 26.27
N LEU A 20 -27.51 -23.01 26.81
CA LEU A 20 -26.27 -23.22 26.05
C LEU A 20 -26.12 -24.66 25.54
N ALA A 21 -26.43 -25.68 26.37
CA ALA A 21 -26.39 -27.08 25.93
C ALA A 21 -27.46 -27.45 24.88
N ARG A 22 -28.55 -26.66 24.76
CA ARG A 22 -29.55 -26.81 23.69
C ARG A 22 -29.15 -26.12 22.39
N LEU A 23 -28.24 -25.14 22.44
CA LEU A 23 -27.69 -24.48 21.25
C LEU A 23 -26.60 -25.34 20.60
N GLU A 24 -25.85 -26.12 21.38
CA GLU A 24 -24.86 -27.07 20.85
C GLU A 24 -25.51 -28.28 20.15
N THR A 25 -26.66 -28.79 20.65
CA THR A 25 -27.37 -29.91 20.00
C THR A 25 -28.20 -29.52 18.77
N GLY A 26 -28.50 -28.23 18.59
CA GLY A 26 -29.23 -27.73 17.40
C GLY A 26 -28.33 -27.46 16.20
N PHE A 27 -27.00 -27.47 16.39
CA PHE A 27 -26.04 -27.25 15.32
C PHE A 27 -25.83 -28.52 14.47
N ASP A 28 -25.93 -29.70 15.08
CA ASP A 28 -25.80 -30.99 14.39
C ASP A 28 -27.04 -31.33 13.51
N GLU A 29 -28.24 -30.86 13.88
CA GLU A 29 -29.45 -31.03 13.03
C GLU A 29 -29.45 -30.08 11.83
N LEU A 30 -28.86 -28.89 11.92
CA LEU A 30 -28.70 -27.95 10.80
C LEU A 30 -27.63 -28.40 9.79
N LEU A 31 -26.66 -29.22 10.21
CA LEU A 31 -25.64 -29.82 9.34
C LEU A 31 -26.19 -30.99 8.52
N GLN A 32 -27.25 -31.67 8.97
CA GLN A 32 -27.87 -32.76 8.20
C GLN A 32 -28.75 -32.26 7.05
N ASP A 33 -29.38 -31.09 7.18
CA ASP A 33 -30.17 -30.47 6.09
C ASP A 33 -29.30 -29.71 5.05
N GLY A 34 -28.03 -29.46 5.35
CA GLY A 34 -27.08 -28.84 4.41
C GLY A 34 -26.60 -29.77 3.29
N ALA A 35 -26.80 -31.09 3.44
CA ALA A 35 -26.35 -32.09 2.46
C ALA A 35 -27.20 -32.08 1.16
N ASP A 36 -28.46 -31.63 1.21
CA ASP A 36 -29.36 -31.60 0.05
C ASP A 36 -29.20 -30.32 -0.81
N ILE A 37 -28.41 -29.34 -0.38
CA ILE A 37 -28.13 -28.12 -1.16
C ILE A 37 -26.97 -28.32 -2.15
N MET A 38 -26.09 -29.30 -1.89
CA MET A 38 -24.88 -29.56 -2.69
C MET A 38 -25.18 -30.21 -4.05
N ASP A 39 -26.34 -30.85 -4.22
CA ASP A 39 -26.77 -31.43 -5.50
C ASP A 39 -27.40 -30.40 -6.46
N TYR A 40 -27.60 -29.15 -6.01
CA TYR A 40 -28.23 -28.07 -6.79
C TYR A 40 -27.26 -27.01 -7.31
N MET A 41 -25.96 -27.13 -7.06
CA MET A 41 -24.96 -26.19 -7.57
C MET A 41 -24.29 -26.73 -8.85
N PRO A 42 -24.25 -25.94 -9.95
CA PRO A 42 -23.45 -26.31 -11.12
C PRO A 42 -21.97 -26.42 -10.71
N PRO A 43 -21.21 -27.37 -11.29
CA PRO A 43 -19.84 -27.64 -10.88
C PRO A 43 -18.92 -26.41 -11.04
N ARG A 44 -18.01 -26.27 -10.06
CA ARG A 44 -17.04 -25.18 -9.74
C ARG A 44 -16.18 -24.59 -10.87
N ARG A 45 -16.36 -24.98 -12.13
CA ARG A 45 -15.60 -24.45 -13.29
C ARG A 45 -16.28 -23.26 -13.99
N LYS A 46 -17.38 -22.71 -13.46
CA LYS A 46 -18.22 -21.71 -14.14
C LYS A 46 -18.49 -20.44 -13.33
N LEU A 47 -17.49 -19.89 -12.65
CA LEU A 47 -17.61 -18.56 -12.01
C LEU A 47 -16.84 -17.50 -12.80
N ALA A 48 -17.11 -17.45 -14.11
CA ALA A 48 -17.41 -16.18 -14.76
C ALA A 48 -18.93 -16.09 -14.68
N ALA A 49 -19.48 -15.62 -13.55
CA ALA A 49 -20.92 -15.64 -13.36
C ALA A 49 -21.54 -14.73 -14.41
N ALA A 50 -22.32 -15.29 -15.31
CA ALA A 50 -23.03 -14.50 -16.28
C ALA A 50 -23.99 -13.56 -15.51
N PRO A 51 -24.28 -12.34 -15.98
CA PRO A 51 -25.17 -11.42 -15.28
C PRO A 51 -26.56 -12.03 -15.01
N GLU A 52 -26.98 -13.04 -15.79
CA GLU A 52 -28.17 -13.85 -15.54
C GLU A 52 -28.08 -14.67 -14.24
N ASP A 53 -26.91 -15.24 -13.93
CA ASP A 53 -26.68 -16.02 -12.71
C ASP A 53 -26.70 -15.13 -11.47
N LEU A 54 -26.11 -13.94 -11.56
CA LEU A 54 -26.14 -12.93 -10.50
C LEU A 54 -27.54 -12.37 -10.29
N LEU A 55 -28.27 -12.09 -11.37
CA LEU A 55 -29.66 -11.62 -11.30
C LEU A 55 -30.55 -12.67 -10.62
N ALA A 56 -30.38 -13.95 -10.97
CA ALA A 56 -31.09 -15.04 -10.31
C ALA A 56 -30.73 -15.17 -8.81
N ALA A 57 -29.46 -14.95 -8.45
CA ALA A 57 -29.03 -14.93 -7.05
C ALA A 57 -29.69 -13.79 -6.26
N LEU A 58 -29.77 -12.59 -6.87
CA LEU A 58 -30.42 -11.41 -6.29
C LEU A 58 -31.92 -11.63 -6.09
N ASP A 59 -32.62 -12.15 -7.11
CA ASP A 59 -34.05 -12.49 -7.04
C ASP A 59 -34.34 -13.48 -5.89
N LYS A 60 -33.45 -14.46 -5.72
CA LYS A 60 -33.56 -15.46 -4.65
C LYS A 60 -33.32 -14.85 -3.27
N ALA A 61 -32.42 -13.89 -3.15
CA ALA A 61 -32.14 -13.20 -1.88
C ALA A 61 -33.35 -12.38 -1.41
N GLU A 62 -34.05 -11.69 -2.33
CA GLU A 62 -35.25 -10.91 -2.01
C GLU A 62 -36.49 -11.74 -1.67
N ALA A 63 -36.61 -12.94 -2.25
CA ALA A 63 -37.77 -13.81 -2.03
C ALA A 63 -37.81 -14.47 -0.62
N MET A 64 -36.82 -14.23 0.24
CA MET A 64 -36.74 -14.80 1.58
C MET A 64 -37.64 -14.03 2.59
N PRO A 65 -38.44 -14.71 3.45
CA PRO A 65 -39.40 -14.05 4.35
C PRO A 65 -38.81 -13.08 5.39
N PHE A 66 -39.61 -12.09 5.80
CA PHE A 66 -39.24 -10.98 6.70
C PHE A 66 -38.94 -11.38 8.16
N GLU A 67 -39.44 -12.52 8.64
CA GLU A 67 -39.18 -13.00 10.02
C GLU A 67 -37.74 -13.53 10.19
N THR A 68 -37.00 -13.69 9.09
CA THR A 68 -35.55 -13.97 9.05
C THR A 68 -34.68 -12.72 8.89
N LEU A 69 -35.28 -11.52 8.76
CA LEU A 69 -34.58 -10.26 8.44
C LEU A 69 -34.12 -9.44 9.66
N GLU A 70 -34.80 -9.51 10.82
CA GLU A 70 -34.39 -8.78 12.04
C GLU A 70 -33.04 -9.24 12.62
N THR A 71 -32.60 -10.46 12.31
CA THR A 71 -31.30 -11.00 12.74
C THR A 71 -30.13 -10.69 11.79
N ARG A 72 -30.36 -10.03 10.65
CA ARG A 72 -29.38 -9.96 9.54
C ARG A 72 -28.61 -8.65 9.37
N TRP A 73 -29.01 -7.58 10.02
CA TRP A 73 -28.38 -6.26 9.88
C TRP A 73 -27.44 -5.88 11.03
N THR A 74 -27.10 -6.85 11.88
CA THR A 74 -25.78 -6.83 12.51
C THR A 74 -24.83 -7.54 11.56
N ALA A 75 -23.70 -6.90 11.25
CA ALA A 75 -22.62 -7.31 10.34
C ALA A 75 -22.28 -8.82 10.22
N PRO A 76 -22.47 -9.73 11.21
CA PRO A 76 -21.96 -11.10 11.07
C PRO A 76 -22.68 -12.04 10.08
N LEU A 77 -23.85 -11.70 9.52
CA LEU A 77 -24.61 -12.63 8.64
C LEU A 77 -24.48 -12.33 7.13
N LEU A 78 -23.95 -11.16 6.75
CA LEU A 78 -23.36 -10.96 5.42
C LEU A 78 -21.93 -11.49 5.38
N CYS A 79 -21.19 -11.45 6.50
CA CYS A 79 -20.05 -12.34 6.70
C CYS A 79 -20.46 -13.82 6.70
N GLY A 80 -21.76 -14.15 6.78
CA GLY A 80 -22.39 -15.47 6.63
C GLY A 80 -22.53 -15.96 5.18
N PHE A 81 -22.64 -15.03 4.22
CA PHE A 81 -22.43 -15.26 2.79
C PHE A 81 -20.96 -15.00 2.38
N GLY A 82 -20.24 -14.24 3.21
CA GLY A 82 -18.78 -14.19 3.31
C GLY A 82 -18.14 -15.33 4.11
N VAL A 83 -18.89 -16.39 4.47
CA VAL A 83 -18.28 -17.65 4.92
C VAL A 83 -17.89 -18.44 3.68
N PHE A 84 -16.79 -18.03 3.06
CA PHE A 84 -15.85 -18.94 2.42
C PHE A 84 -14.39 -18.46 2.55
N PHE A 85 -14.06 -17.71 3.61
CA PHE A 85 -12.66 -17.43 3.96
C PHE A 85 -12.10 -18.24 5.13
N HIS A 86 -12.91 -19.08 5.78
CA HIS A 86 -12.42 -20.08 6.73
C HIS A 86 -13.20 -21.37 6.58
N LEU A 87 -12.77 -22.24 5.65
CA LEU A 87 -12.76 -23.69 5.85
C LEU A 87 -11.96 -24.32 4.71
N PHE A 88 -10.86 -24.95 5.12
CA PHE A 88 -9.89 -25.72 4.33
C PHE A 88 -8.82 -24.90 3.62
N GLU A 89 -7.72 -24.68 4.35
CA GLU A 89 -6.38 -24.82 3.80
C GLU A 89 -6.36 -26.07 2.90
N ASP A 90 -6.53 -25.87 1.60
CA ASP A 90 -6.00 -26.78 0.61
C ASP A 90 -4.50 -26.46 0.52
N PRO A 91 -3.60 -27.34 0.97
CA PRO A 91 -2.15 -27.10 0.90
C PRO A 91 -1.65 -26.96 -0.55
N ASP A 92 -2.48 -27.28 -1.54
CA ASP A 92 -2.16 -27.28 -2.96
C ASP A 92 -2.86 -26.14 -3.74
N TRP A 93 -3.50 -25.16 -3.09
CA TRP A 93 -4.07 -23.99 -3.78
C TRP A 93 -3.00 -22.93 -4.11
N ASP A 94 -2.60 -22.88 -5.38
CA ASP A 94 -1.65 -21.92 -5.95
C ASP A 94 -2.29 -20.95 -6.97
N GLY A 95 -3.37 -20.26 -6.57
CA GLY A 95 -3.68 -18.92 -7.08
C GLY A 95 -4.51 -18.77 -8.37
N GLU A 96 -5.26 -17.66 -8.36
CA GLU A 96 -6.01 -16.94 -9.41
C GLU A 96 -7.24 -17.62 -10.06
N PRO A 97 -8.37 -16.88 -10.22
CA PRO A 97 -9.46 -17.31 -11.09
C PRO A 97 -8.95 -17.44 -12.54
N VAL A 98 -9.31 -18.54 -13.20
CA VAL A 98 -8.92 -18.79 -14.60
C VAL A 98 -9.64 -17.79 -15.50
N ARG A 99 -8.95 -16.72 -15.86
CA ARG A 99 -9.30 -15.78 -16.93
C ARG A 99 -9.31 -16.57 -18.25
N ASP A 100 -10.42 -16.59 -18.97
CA ASP A 100 -10.42 -17.04 -20.38
C ASP A 100 -10.33 -15.79 -21.28
N PRO A 101 -9.10 -15.32 -21.59
CA PRO A 101 -8.90 -14.12 -22.39
C PRO A 101 -9.43 -14.23 -23.83
N ASP A 102 -9.78 -15.44 -24.30
CA ASP A 102 -10.33 -15.63 -25.65
C ASP A 102 -11.84 -15.32 -25.69
N LEU A 103 -12.59 -15.51 -24.60
CA LEU A 103 -14.02 -15.16 -24.53
C LEU A 103 -14.26 -13.65 -24.40
N THR A 104 -13.36 -12.91 -23.75
CA THR A 104 -13.46 -11.44 -23.59
C THR A 104 -13.10 -10.68 -24.85
N ARG A 105 -12.48 -11.36 -25.83
CA ARG A 105 -11.95 -10.78 -27.08
C ARG A 105 -12.63 -11.29 -28.34
N ASP A 106 -13.62 -12.19 -28.24
CA ASP A 106 -14.35 -12.69 -29.41
C ASP A 106 -15.20 -11.57 -30.05
N PRO A 107 -14.90 -11.14 -31.29
CA PRO A 107 -15.72 -10.12 -31.97
C PRO A 107 -17.13 -10.59 -32.32
N ALA A 108 -17.45 -11.88 -32.13
CA ALA A 108 -18.79 -12.46 -32.19
C ALA A 108 -19.48 -12.55 -30.81
N TYR A 109 -18.83 -12.12 -29.72
CA TYR A 109 -19.43 -12.10 -28.39
C TYR A 109 -20.63 -11.14 -28.38
N PRO A 110 -21.82 -11.61 -27.97
CA PRO A 110 -23.01 -10.78 -27.98
C PRO A 110 -23.00 -9.71 -26.88
N GLY A 111 -22.15 -9.79 -25.86
CA GLY A 111 -22.10 -8.82 -24.75
C GLY A 111 -21.20 -7.59 -24.96
N LEU A 112 -21.02 -6.81 -23.90
CA LEU A 112 -20.03 -5.73 -23.84
C LEU A 112 -18.62 -6.36 -23.76
N PRO A 113 -17.59 -5.81 -24.43
CA PRO A 113 -16.21 -6.27 -24.21
C PRO A 113 -15.81 -6.08 -22.74
N GLY A 114 -15.19 -7.09 -22.12
CA GLY A 114 -14.91 -7.07 -20.67
C GLY A 114 -16.13 -7.21 -19.76
N GLU A 115 -17.28 -7.66 -20.30
CA GLU A 115 -18.51 -7.83 -19.50
C GLU A 115 -18.36 -8.77 -18.28
N PRO A 116 -17.60 -9.89 -18.32
CA PRO A 116 -17.40 -10.72 -17.14
C PRO A 116 -16.77 -9.94 -15.96
N GLU A 117 -15.78 -9.10 -16.23
CA GLU A 117 -15.10 -8.28 -15.24
C GLU A 117 -16.02 -7.18 -14.70
N ILE A 118 -16.76 -6.51 -15.59
CA ILE A 118 -17.78 -5.53 -15.20
C ILE A 118 -18.86 -6.18 -14.33
N THR A 119 -19.26 -7.40 -14.67
CA THR A 119 -20.26 -8.17 -13.91
C THR A 119 -19.73 -8.56 -12.53
N ALA A 120 -18.45 -8.93 -12.44
CA ALA A 120 -17.79 -9.22 -11.16
C ALA A 120 -17.73 -7.97 -10.27
N ARG A 121 -17.43 -6.80 -10.82
CA ARG A 121 -17.37 -5.56 -10.03
C ARG A 121 -18.74 -5.10 -9.52
N ILE A 122 -19.78 -5.21 -10.34
CA ILE A 122 -21.18 -4.98 -9.89
C ILE A 122 -21.53 -5.89 -8.70
N TRP A 123 -21.00 -7.12 -8.66
CA TRP A 123 -21.19 -8.03 -7.54
C TRP A 123 -20.40 -7.59 -6.29
N GLU A 124 -19.16 -7.17 -6.45
CA GLU A 124 -18.33 -6.67 -5.35
C GLU A 124 -18.92 -5.42 -4.70
N ASP A 125 -19.37 -4.45 -5.50
CA ASP A 125 -20.11 -3.27 -5.04
C ASP A 125 -21.32 -3.67 -4.20
N MET A 126 -22.10 -4.63 -4.70
CA MET A 126 -23.28 -5.12 -4.01
C MET A 126 -22.95 -5.77 -2.66
N LEU A 127 -21.82 -6.47 -2.56
CA LEU A 127 -21.36 -7.05 -1.29
C LEU A 127 -20.91 -5.96 -0.32
N MET A 128 -20.13 -4.99 -0.78
CA MET A 128 -19.61 -3.90 0.03
C MET A 128 -20.75 -3.02 0.60
N ASP A 129 -21.71 -2.66 -0.23
CA ASP A 129 -22.86 -1.85 0.19
C ASP A 129 -23.71 -2.63 1.20
N ALA A 130 -23.91 -3.93 0.99
CA ALA A 130 -24.58 -4.79 1.96
C ALA A 130 -23.82 -4.82 3.31
N GLU A 131 -22.50 -4.96 3.30
CA GLU A 131 -21.65 -4.95 4.51
C GLU A 131 -21.72 -3.61 5.26
N ASN A 132 -21.84 -2.50 4.53
CA ASN A 132 -21.99 -1.15 5.07
C ASN A 132 -23.40 -0.85 5.59
N GLY A 133 -24.35 -1.77 5.43
CA GLY A 133 -25.74 -1.56 5.85
C GLY A 133 -26.58 -0.80 4.82
N GLU A 134 -26.12 -0.70 3.58
CA GLU A 134 -26.74 0.02 2.47
C GLU A 134 -27.25 -0.99 1.41
N TRP A 135 -28.47 -1.52 1.55
CA TRP A 135 -29.01 -2.50 0.58
C TRP A 135 -30.01 -1.87 -0.38
N TYR A 136 -29.59 -1.71 -1.63
CA TYR A 136 -30.40 -1.18 -2.73
C TYR A 136 -30.48 -2.18 -3.91
N PRO A 137 -31.12 -3.35 -3.72
CA PRO A 137 -31.11 -4.44 -4.69
C PRO A 137 -31.67 -4.02 -6.06
N GLU A 138 -32.60 -3.08 -6.10
CA GLU A 138 -33.15 -2.52 -7.33
C GLU A 138 -32.10 -1.86 -8.24
N VAL A 139 -31.03 -1.30 -7.65
CA VAL A 139 -29.94 -0.66 -8.39
C VAL A 139 -29.13 -1.71 -9.16
N TYR A 140 -28.66 -2.75 -8.48
CA TYR A 140 -27.89 -3.83 -9.12
C TYR A 140 -28.74 -4.64 -10.09
N ARG A 141 -30.02 -4.87 -9.75
CA ARG A 141 -30.98 -5.49 -10.67
C ARG A 141 -31.09 -4.72 -11.98
N ARG A 142 -31.20 -3.39 -11.90
CA ARG A 142 -31.27 -2.52 -13.08
C ARG A 142 -30.00 -2.61 -13.91
N ARG A 143 -28.82 -2.55 -13.26
CA ARG A 143 -27.51 -2.69 -13.92
C ARG A 143 -27.36 -4.04 -14.64
N LEU A 144 -27.61 -5.15 -13.95
CA LEU A 144 -27.53 -6.51 -14.51
C LEU A 144 -28.56 -6.74 -15.62
N SER A 145 -29.80 -6.28 -15.44
CA SER A 145 -30.84 -6.37 -16.48
C SER A 145 -30.47 -5.58 -17.74
N SER A 146 -29.81 -4.42 -17.59
CA SER A 146 -29.32 -3.63 -18.72
C SER A 146 -28.27 -4.40 -19.54
N LEU A 147 -27.32 -5.08 -18.87
CA LEU A 147 -26.31 -5.91 -19.54
C LEU A 147 -26.97 -7.04 -20.34
N ILE A 148 -27.87 -7.79 -19.71
CA ILE A 148 -28.59 -8.91 -20.34
C ILE A 148 -29.41 -8.43 -21.54
N ALA A 149 -30.14 -7.31 -21.40
CA ALA A 149 -31.00 -6.79 -22.46
C ALA A 149 -30.21 -6.35 -23.71
N MET A 150 -28.99 -5.83 -23.53
CA MET A 150 -28.17 -5.33 -24.63
C MET A 150 -27.43 -6.43 -25.40
N ARG A 151 -27.24 -7.63 -24.81
CA ARG A 151 -26.63 -8.80 -25.48
C ARG A 151 -27.31 -9.17 -26.79
N ALA A 152 -28.63 -9.00 -26.87
CA ALA A 152 -29.42 -9.37 -28.04
C ALA A 152 -29.38 -8.33 -29.19
N GLN A 153 -28.79 -7.15 -28.97
CA GLN A 153 -28.81 -6.05 -29.94
C GLN A 153 -27.49 -5.92 -30.70
N ALA A 154 -27.52 -5.34 -31.90
CA ALA A 154 -26.29 -5.01 -32.63
C ALA A 154 -25.53 -3.87 -31.91
N VAL A 155 -24.21 -4.02 -31.76
CA VAL A 155 -23.31 -3.08 -31.04
C VAL A 155 -23.58 -1.59 -31.32
N PRO A 156 -23.85 -1.12 -32.57
CA PRO A 156 -24.07 0.30 -32.84
C PRO A 156 -25.36 0.90 -32.28
N VAL A 157 -26.29 0.08 -31.76
CA VAL A 157 -27.63 0.49 -31.29
C VAL A 157 -27.80 0.24 -29.79
N ARG A 158 -26.77 -0.25 -29.10
CA ARG A 158 -26.83 -0.53 -27.67
C ARG A 158 -26.76 0.76 -26.86
N GLU A 159 -27.82 1.05 -26.14
CA GLU A 159 -27.85 2.11 -25.13
C GLU A 159 -27.77 1.47 -23.74
N TYR A 160 -26.62 1.63 -23.09
CA TYR A 160 -26.43 1.22 -21.70
C TYR A 160 -26.80 2.37 -20.75
N GLU A 161 -27.20 2.01 -19.54
CA GLU A 161 -27.34 2.96 -18.43
C GLU A 161 -26.00 3.62 -18.09
N ASP A 162 -26.08 4.82 -17.52
CA ASP A 162 -24.89 5.62 -17.21
C ASP A 162 -23.95 4.89 -16.23
N GLU A 163 -24.47 4.17 -15.24
CA GLU A 163 -23.63 3.42 -14.30
C GLU A 163 -22.85 2.28 -15.00
N VAL A 164 -23.46 1.58 -15.96
CA VAL A 164 -22.77 0.51 -16.71
C VAL A 164 -21.65 1.09 -17.60
N LYS A 165 -21.87 2.28 -18.14
CA LYS A 165 -20.85 3.01 -18.91
C LYS A 165 -19.71 3.48 -18.00
N GLU A 166 -20.00 3.92 -16.78
CA GLU A 166 -18.98 4.26 -15.78
C GLU A 166 -18.12 3.05 -15.43
N GLU A 167 -18.75 1.89 -15.20
CA GLU A 167 -18.02 0.64 -14.99
C GLU A 167 -17.07 0.31 -16.16
N TYR A 168 -17.57 0.45 -17.39
CA TYR A 168 -16.75 0.25 -18.57
C TYR A 168 -15.55 1.20 -18.62
N ILE A 169 -15.76 2.50 -18.35
CA ILE A 169 -14.67 3.49 -18.34
C ILE A 169 -13.64 3.14 -17.28
N ASP A 170 -14.09 2.79 -16.08
CA ASP A 170 -13.20 2.57 -14.96
C ASP A 170 -12.41 1.26 -15.13
N TYR A 171 -13.03 0.19 -15.67
CA TYR A 171 -12.32 -1.03 -16.06
C TYR A 171 -11.17 -0.76 -17.05
N TYR A 172 -11.41 0.04 -18.10
CA TYR A 172 -10.33 0.37 -19.05
C TYR A 172 -9.32 1.38 -18.48
N SER A 173 -9.68 2.13 -17.43
CA SER A 173 -8.77 3.07 -16.77
C SER A 173 -7.76 2.37 -15.86
N GLU A 174 -7.96 1.08 -15.58
CA GLU A 174 -7.10 0.23 -14.76
C GLU A 174 -6.12 -0.64 -15.57
N GLU A 175 -5.06 -1.12 -14.91
CA GLU A 175 -4.21 -2.27 -15.31
C GLU A 175 -3.79 -2.37 -16.79
N ASN A 176 -3.49 -1.24 -17.44
CA ASN A 176 -3.11 -1.18 -18.87
C ASN A 176 -4.17 -1.71 -19.86
N HIS A 177 -5.41 -1.97 -19.43
CA HIS A 177 -6.47 -2.49 -20.31
C HIS A 177 -6.67 -1.60 -21.55
N LEU A 178 -6.60 -0.27 -21.38
CA LEU A 178 -6.68 0.68 -22.49
C LEU A 178 -5.59 0.48 -23.55
N GLN A 179 -4.38 0.04 -23.16
CA GLN A 179 -3.29 -0.19 -24.12
C GLN A 179 -3.56 -1.42 -25.00
N GLU A 180 -4.24 -2.43 -24.46
CA GLU A 180 -4.58 -3.67 -25.17
C GLU A 180 -5.90 -3.58 -25.96
N ALA A 181 -6.73 -2.58 -25.65
CA ALA A 181 -8.04 -2.38 -26.28
C ALA A 181 -7.99 -2.32 -27.82
N SER A 182 -8.90 -3.03 -28.48
CA SER A 182 -9.15 -2.93 -29.91
C SER A 182 -9.71 -1.57 -30.31
N GLU A 183 -9.72 -1.28 -31.62
CA GLU A 183 -10.28 -0.02 -32.14
C GLU A 183 -11.75 0.19 -31.76
N LYS A 184 -12.54 -0.89 -31.67
CA LYS A 184 -13.95 -0.81 -31.28
C LYS A 184 -14.13 -0.50 -29.80
N GLU A 185 -13.32 -1.11 -28.94
CA GLU A 185 -13.34 -0.88 -27.49
C GLU A 185 -12.91 0.55 -27.16
N LEU A 186 -11.85 1.04 -27.81
CA LEU A 186 -11.42 2.43 -27.68
C LEU A 186 -12.50 3.42 -28.12
N LEU A 187 -13.20 3.11 -29.22
CA LEU A 187 -14.30 3.95 -29.71
C LEU A 187 -15.44 4.01 -28.68
N LEU A 188 -15.81 2.87 -28.08
CA LEU A 188 -16.83 2.82 -27.04
C LEU A 188 -16.39 3.56 -25.78
N TYR A 189 -15.16 3.35 -25.33
CA TYR A 189 -14.58 4.04 -24.19
C TYR A 189 -14.64 5.56 -24.37
N VAL A 190 -14.18 6.07 -25.53
CA VAL A 190 -14.22 7.50 -25.83
C VAL A 190 -15.66 8.01 -25.91
N LEU A 191 -16.57 7.25 -26.54
CA LEU A 191 -17.98 7.62 -26.65
C LEU A 191 -18.63 7.78 -25.28
N TYR A 192 -18.47 6.79 -24.40
CA TYR A 192 -19.04 6.80 -23.05
C TYR A 192 -18.41 7.88 -22.19
N ALA A 193 -17.08 8.01 -22.22
CA ALA A 193 -16.40 9.05 -21.47
C ALA A 193 -16.78 10.46 -21.93
N ASP A 194 -16.97 10.69 -23.24
CA ASP A 194 -17.42 11.97 -23.76
C ASP A 194 -18.87 12.29 -23.39
N GLU A 195 -19.77 11.31 -23.50
CA GLU A 195 -21.17 11.45 -23.12
C GLU A 195 -21.31 11.76 -21.62
N LEU A 196 -20.70 10.94 -20.77
CA LEU A 196 -20.84 11.02 -19.32
C LEU A 196 -20.11 12.24 -18.74
N ALA A 197 -18.98 12.66 -19.32
CA ALA A 197 -18.36 13.93 -18.94
C ALA A 197 -19.28 15.12 -19.23
N GLY A 198 -20.10 15.06 -20.29
CA GLY A 198 -21.15 16.05 -20.55
C GLY A 198 -22.24 16.10 -19.46
N LYS A 199 -22.44 14.98 -18.75
CA LYS A 199 -23.35 14.84 -17.61
C LYS A 199 -22.67 15.09 -16.26
N LYS A 200 -21.40 15.50 -16.25
CA LYS A 200 -20.57 15.72 -15.06
C LYS A 200 -20.28 14.47 -14.22
N SER A 201 -20.21 13.30 -14.85
CA SER A 201 -19.69 12.08 -14.20
C SER A 201 -18.22 12.30 -13.80
N VAL A 202 -17.92 12.13 -12.51
CA VAL A 202 -16.56 12.26 -11.96
C VAL A 202 -15.62 11.24 -12.59
N ILE A 203 -16.06 9.97 -12.72
CA ILE A 203 -15.27 8.87 -13.31
C ILE A 203 -14.89 9.23 -14.76
N ALA A 204 -15.87 9.60 -15.59
CA ALA A 204 -15.62 9.94 -16.98
C ALA A 204 -14.74 11.19 -17.15
N MET A 205 -14.96 12.22 -16.33
CA MET A 205 -14.15 13.43 -16.36
C MET A 205 -12.71 13.16 -15.91
N ARG A 206 -12.50 12.32 -14.89
CA ARG A 206 -11.19 11.91 -14.39
C ARG A 206 -10.43 11.11 -15.44
N ALA A 207 -11.07 10.12 -16.07
CA ALA A 207 -10.52 9.34 -17.17
C ALA A 207 -10.04 10.24 -18.32
N LYS A 208 -10.89 11.18 -18.76
CA LYS A 208 -10.54 12.17 -19.78
C LYS A 208 -9.42 13.12 -19.37
N ALA A 209 -9.42 13.57 -18.12
CA ALA A 209 -8.41 14.49 -17.60
C ALA A 209 -7.03 13.83 -17.57
N ARG A 210 -6.95 12.59 -17.10
CA ARG A 210 -5.72 11.77 -17.09
C ARG A 210 -5.22 11.50 -18.51
N GLY A 211 -6.11 11.04 -19.40
CA GLY A 211 -5.76 10.79 -20.79
C GLY A 211 -5.25 12.04 -21.53
N HIS A 212 -5.91 13.19 -21.35
CA HIS A 212 -5.40 14.44 -21.91
C HIS A 212 -4.13 14.97 -21.23
N PHE A 213 -3.84 14.61 -19.98
CA PHE A 213 -2.63 15.08 -19.29
C PHE A 213 -1.37 14.39 -19.79
N GLY A 214 -1.37 13.05 -19.75
CA GLY A 214 -0.22 12.21 -20.11
C GLY A 214 -0.22 11.74 -21.57
N GLY A 215 -1.39 11.73 -22.19
CA GLY A 215 -1.62 11.00 -23.44
C GLY A 215 -1.83 9.51 -23.16
N ASP A 216 -2.79 8.90 -23.83
CA ASP A 216 -3.00 7.47 -23.84
C ASP A 216 -3.52 7.01 -25.22
N LYS A 217 -3.99 5.76 -25.32
CA LYS A 217 -4.48 5.20 -26.59
C LYS A 217 -5.80 5.82 -27.05
N ALA A 218 -6.59 6.38 -26.14
CA ALA A 218 -7.88 7.01 -26.41
C ALA A 218 -7.76 8.53 -26.64
N TYR A 219 -6.89 9.20 -25.90
CA TYR A 219 -6.78 10.65 -25.86
C TYR A 219 -5.35 11.12 -26.11
N ALA A 220 -5.20 11.98 -27.12
CA ALA A 220 -3.96 12.72 -27.31
C ALA A 220 -3.74 13.74 -26.18
N VAL A 221 -2.47 14.02 -25.90
CA VAL A 221 -2.04 15.05 -24.95
C VAL A 221 -2.69 16.40 -25.29
N ASN A 222 -3.42 16.95 -24.33
CA ASN A 222 -4.05 18.26 -24.39
C ASN A 222 -4.15 18.86 -22.97
N TRP A 223 -3.08 19.53 -22.54
CA TRP A 223 -3.00 20.09 -21.18
C TRP A 223 -4.07 21.15 -20.88
N THR A 224 -4.58 21.84 -21.90
CA THR A 224 -5.68 22.82 -21.71
C THR A 224 -6.97 22.09 -21.33
N ARG A 225 -7.33 21.03 -22.05
CA ARG A 225 -8.50 20.21 -21.70
C ARG A 225 -8.32 19.51 -20.35
N ALA A 226 -7.14 18.94 -20.09
CA ALA A 226 -6.84 18.33 -18.80
C ALA A 226 -7.01 19.32 -17.65
N ARG A 227 -6.43 20.53 -17.78
CA ARG A 227 -6.59 21.61 -16.80
C ARG A 227 -8.05 21.94 -16.55
N ASP A 228 -8.82 22.17 -17.62
CA ASP A 228 -10.21 22.61 -17.50
C ASP A 228 -11.09 21.52 -16.87
N LEU A 229 -10.78 20.24 -17.10
CA LEU A 229 -11.43 19.11 -16.44
C LEU A 229 -11.02 19.02 -14.96
N TYR A 230 -9.73 19.12 -14.63
CA TYR A 230 -9.29 19.10 -13.22
C TYR A 230 -9.86 20.26 -12.40
N LEU A 231 -9.98 21.46 -12.98
CA LEU A 231 -10.64 22.58 -12.32
C LEU A 231 -12.11 22.29 -11.99
N GLN A 232 -12.84 21.65 -12.92
CA GLN A 232 -14.22 21.26 -12.67
C GLN A 232 -14.32 20.10 -11.69
N LEU A 233 -13.41 19.13 -11.75
CA LEU A 233 -13.37 17.99 -10.82
C LEU A 233 -13.18 18.44 -9.38
N MET A 234 -12.35 19.45 -9.11
CA MET A 234 -12.21 20.04 -7.77
C MET A 234 -13.49 20.67 -7.21
N GLU A 235 -14.49 20.95 -8.05
CA GLU A 235 -15.81 21.44 -7.60
C GLU A 235 -16.81 20.30 -7.36
N LEU A 236 -16.50 19.09 -7.82
CA LEU A 236 -17.40 17.93 -7.83
C LEU A 236 -16.96 16.79 -6.90
N ASP A 237 -15.67 16.71 -6.61
CA ASP A 237 -15.02 15.58 -5.95
C ASP A 237 -13.82 16.07 -5.12
N ASP A 238 -13.48 15.35 -4.05
CA ASP A 238 -12.49 15.76 -3.05
C ASP A 238 -11.12 15.07 -3.20
N ASP A 239 -10.89 14.35 -4.30
CA ASP A 239 -9.60 13.72 -4.60
C ASP A 239 -8.47 14.76 -4.72
N ASN A 240 -7.48 14.62 -3.84
CA ASN A 240 -6.32 15.51 -3.75
C ASN A 240 -5.46 15.51 -5.02
N LEU A 241 -5.54 14.46 -5.85
CA LEU A 241 -4.74 14.30 -7.06
C LEU A 241 -4.96 15.46 -8.02
N TYR A 242 -6.19 15.98 -8.13
CA TYR A 242 -6.50 17.05 -9.09
C TYR A 242 -5.65 18.29 -8.88
N SER A 243 -5.45 18.66 -7.61
CA SER A 243 -4.61 19.79 -7.25
C SER A 243 -3.15 19.54 -7.62
N THR A 244 -2.61 18.35 -7.37
CA THR A 244 -1.25 17.98 -7.80
C THR A 244 -1.08 18.08 -9.32
N MET A 245 -2.05 17.57 -10.09
CA MET A 245 -2.01 17.62 -11.56
C MET A 245 -2.07 19.06 -12.08
N LEU A 246 -2.91 19.92 -11.49
CA LEU A 246 -2.94 21.35 -11.80
C LEU A 246 -1.61 22.03 -11.45
N GLY A 247 -1.01 21.67 -10.31
CA GLY A 247 0.33 22.07 -9.92
C GLY A 247 1.36 21.81 -11.02
N HIS A 248 1.39 20.58 -11.56
CA HIS A 248 2.28 20.22 -12.67
C HIS A 248 2.01 21.03 -13.95
N ILE A 249 0.74 21.20 -14.33
CA ILE A 249 0.35 21.97 -15.52
C ILE A 249 0.89 23.40 -15.45
N TYR A 250 0.68 24.07 -14.30
CA TYR A 250 1.10 25.45 -14.10
C TYR A 250 2.61 25.58 -13.91
N TYR A 251 3.23 24.64 -13.20
CA TYR A 251 4.68 24.62 -12.97
C TYR A 251 5.45 24.49 -14.29
N ALA A 252 5.00 23.60 -15.18
CA ALA A 252 5.64 23.42 -16.49
C ALA A 252 5.16 24.42 -17.57
N GLY A 253 4.27 25.36 -17.24
CA GLY A 253 3.77 26.37 -18.19
C GLY A 253 2.98 25.79 -19.36
N ARG A 254 2.39 24.59 -19.19
CA ARG A 254 1.81 23.79 -20.27
C ARG A 254 0.61 24.46 -20.95
N THR A 255 -0.07 25.39 -20.28
CA THR A 255 -1.21 26.12 -20.83
C THR A 255 -0.95 27.62 -21.02
N ASN A 256 0.31 28.04 -21.04
CA ASN A 256 0.68 29.46 -21.09
C ASN A 256 1.91 29.70 -21.98
N ASN A 257 1.91 29.11 -23.19
CA ASN A 257 3.00 29.21 -24.16
C ASN A 257 4.39 28.84 -23.57
N GLY A 258 4.42 27.82 -22.71
CA GLY A 258 5.64 27.37 -22.04
C GLY A 258 6.14 28.29 -20.93
N LYS A 259 5.38 29.31 -20.54
CA LYS A 259 5.72 30.19 -19.41
C LYS A 259 5.09 29.64 -18.12
N PRO A 260 5.89 29.18 -17.15
CA PRO A 260 5.39 28.75 -15.85
C PRO A 260 4.56 29.81 -15.16
N GLN A 261 3.58 29.36 -14.39
CA GLN A 261 2.76 30.21 -13.53
C GLN A 261 2.98 29.80 -12.08
N MET A 262 4.15 30.17 -11.54
CA MET A 262 4.62 29.65 -10.25
C MET A 262 3.67 29.94 -9.09
N ASP A 263 3.02 31.11 -9.05
CA ASP A 263 2.04 31.42 -7.99
C ASP A 263 0.85 30.44 -8.00
N LYS A 264 0.39 30.01 -9.18
CA LYS A 264 -0.68 29.01 -9.29
C LYS A 264 -0.16 27.62 -8.94
N ALA A 265 1.04 27.26 -9.41
CA ALA A 265 1.64 25.98 -9.07
C ALA A 265 1.81 25.85 -7.54
N PHE A 266 2.30 26.90 -6.88
CA PHE A 266 2.46 26.98 -5.44
C PHE A 266 1.13 26.78 -4.72
N TYR A 267 0.10 27.49 -5.15
CA TYR A 267 -1.26 27.35 -4.61
C TYR A 267 -1.78 25.92 -4.70
N TYR A 268 -1.69 25.29 -5.88
CA TYR A 268 -2.23 23.95 -6.07
C TYR A 268 -1.41 22.85 -5.39
N TYR A 269 -0.07 22.95 -5.37
CA TYR A 269 0.73 22.03 -4.56
C TYR A 269 0.50 22.22 -3.06
N THR A 270 0.16 23.42 -2.59
CA THR A 270 -0.24 23.64 -1.20
C THR A 270 -1.52 22.86 -0.89
N ILE A 271 -2.53 22.90 -1.77
CA ILE A 271 -3.75 22.11 -1.61
C ILE A 271 -3.43 20.62 -1.63
N GLY A 272 -2.63 20.14 -2.58
CA GLY A 272 -2.26 18.72 -2.67
C GLY A 272 -1.50 18.24 -1.44
N THR A 273 -0.60 19.07 -0.90
CA THR A 273 0.12 18.77 0.34
C THR A 273 -0.84 18.65 1.53
N LEU A 274 -1.78 19.59 1.68
CA LEU A 274 -2.80 19.54 2.74
C LEU A 274 -3.76 18.35 2.59
N GLY A 275 -3.94 17.88 1.35
CA GLY A 275 -4.68 16.65 1.04
C GLY A 275 -3.88 15.37 1.25
N GLY A 276 -2.59 15.44 1.66
CA GLY A 276 -1.76 14.25 1.91
C GLY A 276 -1.08 13.68 0.66
N ASN A 277 -0.89 14.46 -0.40
CA ASN A 277 -0.20 13.99 -1.60
C ASN A 277 1.33 14.19 -1.52
N ASP A 278 2.05 13.08 -1.44
CA ASP A 278 3.52 12.97 -1.39
C ASP A 278 4.25 13.79 -2.46
N GLU A 279 3.82 13.67 -3.73
CA GLU A 279 4.46 14.41 -4.82
C GLU A 279 4.24 15.92 -4.67
N ALA A 280 3.03 16.35 -4.29
CA ALA A 280 2.78 17.75 -4.01
C ALA A 280 3.65 18.28 -2.86
N LYS A 281 3.82 17.50 -1.78
CA LYS A 281 4.65 17.86 -0.62
C LYS A 281 6.10 18.11 -1.04
N LEU A 282 6.69 17.18 -1.80
CA LEU A 282 8.06 17.31 -2.30
C LEU A 282 8.24 18.46 -3.31
N ARG A 283 7.24 18.71 -4.16
CA ARG A 283 7.25 19.86 -5.08
C ARG A 283 7.13 21.18 -4.34
N LEU A 284 6.29 21.25 -3.31
CA LEU A 284 6.15 22.43 -2.47
C LEU A 284 7.46 22.72 -1.72
N ALA A 285 8.14 21.69 -1.22
CA ALA A 285 9.47 21.83 -0.63
C ALA A 285 10.50 22.42 -1.62
N ASP A 286 10.54 21.91 -2.85
CA ASP A 286 11.41 22.45 -3.91
C ASP A 286 11.11 23.93 -4.19
N MET A 287 9.83 24.33 -4.19
CA MET A 287 9.40 25.70 -4.44
C MET A 287 9.78 26.64 -3.29
N PHE A 288 9.60 26.22 -2.03
CA PHE A 288 10.10 26.98 -0.88
C PHE A 288 11.62 27.10 -0.89
N ARG A 289 12.34 26.03 -1.26
CA ARG A 289 13.81 26.06 -1.34
C ARG A 289 14.31 27.10 -2.34
N LYS A 290 13.65 27.24 -3.48
CA LYS A 290 14.06 28.13 -4.59
C LYS A 290 13.40 29.51 -4.56
N GLY A 291 12.33 29.69 -3.80
CA GLY A 291 11.48 30.89 -3.89
C GLY A 291 10.67 30.96 -5.19
N GLU A 292 10.26 29.82 -5.73
CA GLU A 292 9.41 29.77 -6.92
C GLU A 292 7.95 29.94 -6.50
N GLY A 293 7.30 31.03 -6.89
CA GLY A 293 5.89 31.31 -6.54
C GLY A 293 5.66 31.67 -5.07
N THR A 294 6.74 31.83 -4.29
CA THR A 294 6.75 32.19 -2.87
C THR A 294 8.09 32.83 -2.50
N ILE A 295 8.22 33.32 -1.27
CA ILE A 295 9.51 33.77 -0.72
C ILE A 295 10.33 32.53 -0.33
N PRO A 296 11.65 32.46 -0.64
CA PRO A 296 12.48 31.35 -0.22
C PRO A 296 12.42 31.09 1.30
N ASN A 297 12.22 29.84 1.68
CA ASN A 297 12.22 29.42 3.08
C ASN A 297 12.80 28.01 3.22
N GLN A 298 14.08 27.93 3.61
CA GLN A 298 14.80 26.66 3.78
C GLN A 298 14.24 25.82 4.92
N GLU A 299 13.76 26.46 5.98
CA GLU A 299 13.22 25.75 7.15
C GLU A 299 11.95 24.99 6.80
N ILE A 300 11.02 25.64 6.09
CA ILE A 300 9.79 24.98 5.63
C ILE A 300 10.12 23.87 4.64
N ALA A 301 11.02 24.13 3.68
CA ALA A 301 11.42 23.13 2.69
C ALA A 301 11.99 21.85 3.35
N ARG A 302 12.89 22.03 4.33
CA ARG A 302 13.48 20.91 5.08
C ARG A 302 12.46 20.16 5.90
N ARG A 303 11.59 20.87 6.61
CA ARG A 303 10.54 20.25 7.42
C ARG A 303 9.63 19.36 6.56
N LEU A 304 9.17 19.85 5.42
CA LEU A 304 8.32 19.07 4.51
C LEU A 304 9.01 17.79 4.01
N VAL A 305 10.30 17.86 3.69
CA VAL A 305 11.08 16.68 3.26
C VAL A 305 11.37 15.73 4.41
N ASN A 306 11.62 16.25 5.62
CA ASN A 306 11.80 15.43 6.81
C ASN A 306 10.51 14.68 7.15
N GLU A 307 9.37 15.37 7.22
CA GLU A 307 8.06 14.77 7.44
C GLU A 307 7.80 13.65 6.42
N GLU A 308 8.03 13.92 5.12
CA GLU A 308 7.87 12.90 4.06
C GLU A 308 8.80 11.70 4.24
N TYR A 309 10.07 11.95 4.55
CA TYR A 309 11.04 10.88 4.76
C TYR A 309 10.66 10.03 5.98
N ASP A 310 10.28 10.65 7.09
CA ASP A 310 9.95 9.98 8.34
C ASP A 310 8.64 9.18 8.20
N GLU A 311 7.66 9.69 7.45
CA GLU A 311 6.43 8.96 7.10
C GLU A 311 6.70 7.72 6.23
N LEU A 312 7.65 7.81 5.28
CA LEU A 312 7.91 6.76 4.30
C LEU A 312 8.96 5.72 4.75
N LEU A 313 9.83 6.07 5.71
CA LEU A 313 10.93 5.20 6.15
C LEU A 313 10.45 3.85 6.73
N PRO A 314 9.40 3.78 7.58
CA PRO A 314 8.88 2.51 8.08
C PRO A 314 8.42 1.57 6.96
N PHE A 315 7.80 2.10 5.91
CA PHE A 315 7.36 1.30 4.75
C PHE A 315 8.54 0.68 4.01
N LEU A 316 9.62 1.45 3.78
CA LEU A 316 10.86 0.90 3.23
C LEU A 316 11.43 -0.19 4.13
N ALA A 317 11.41 0.02 5.44
CA ALA A 317 11.95 -0.92 6.41
C ALA A 317 11.17 -2.25 6.48
N GLU A 318 9.90 -2.26 6.02
CA GLU A 318 9.09 -3.46 5.82
C GLU A 318 9.17 -4.01 4.37
N GLY A 319 9.97 -3.41 3.49
CA GLY A 319 10.15 -3.89 2.10
C GLY A 319 9.14 -3.35 1.09
N VAL A 320 8.43 -2.28 1.40
CA VAL A 320 7.54 -1.59 0.46
C VAL A 320 8.34 -0.61 -0.38
N PHE A 321 8.47 -0.89 -1.67
CA PHE A 321 9.32 -0.12 -2.58
C PHE A 321 8.57 0.83 -3.53
N ASP A 322 7.25 0.67 -3.69
CA ASP A 322 6.44 1.56 -4.53
C ASP A 322 5.95 2.79 -3.76
N SER A 323 6.90 3.68 -3.41
CA SER A 323 6.64 4.93 -2.70
C SER A 323 7.54 6.05 -3.21
N ARG A 324 7.39 7.28 -2.69
CA ARG A 324 8.27 8.42 -3.00
C ARG A 324 9.55 8.49 -2.15
N PHE A 325 9.89 7.42 -1.44
CA PHE A 325 11.01 7.40 -0.49
C PHE A 325 12.35 7.82 -1.12
N PRO A 326 12.80 7.25 -2.27
CA PRO A 326 13.98 7.71 -3.00
C PRO A 326 14.07 9.23 -3.21
N GLU A 327 12.96 9.87 -3.59
CA GLU A 327 12.90 11.32 -3.81
C GLU A 327 13.01 12.12 -2.51
N ALA A 328 12.42 11.62 -1.42
CA ALA A 328 12.49 12.25 -0.10
C ALA A 328 13.89 12.09 0.52
N ALA A 329 14.42 10.86 0.56
CA ALA A 329 15.74 10.55 1.08
C ALA A 329 16.85 11.27 0.31
N TRP A 330 16.75 11.33 -1.03
CA TRP A 330 17.70 12.11 -1.84
C TRP A 330 17.65 13.60 -1.48
N ARG A 331 16.47 14.21 -1.34
CA ARG A 331 16.37 15.63 -0.95
C ARG A 331 16.88 15.88 0.46
N LYS A 332 16.57 14.99 1.41
CA LYS A 332 17.08 15.06 2.79
C LYS A 332 18.61 15.04 2.77
N GLY A 333 19.20 14.10 2.03
CA GLY A 333 20.64 14.00 1.85
C GLY A 333 21.26 15.25 1.20
N GLU A 334 20.60 15.86 0.22
CA GLU A 334 21.04 17.12 -0.38
C GLU A 334 21.04 18.28 0.64
N TYR A 335 20.08 18.34 1.56
CA TYR A 335 20.11 19.35 2.63
C TYR A 335 21.27 19.14 3.61
N PHE A 336 21.55 17.90 3.99
CA PHE A 336 22.72 17.57 4.81
C PHE A 336 24.03 17.95 4.08
N ARG A 337 24.10 17.68 2.78
CA ARG A 337 25.23 18.06 1.92
C ARG A 337 25.41 19.58 1.81
N GLU A 338 24.32 20.33 1.64
CA GLU A 338 24.35 21.80 1.57
C GLU A 338 24.73 22.44 2.93
N LEU A 339 24.35 21.83 4.05
CA LEU A 339 24.81 22.21 5.40
C LEU A 339 26.28 21.84 5.67
N GLY A 340 26.77 20.79 5.01
CA GLY A 340 28.06 20.12 5.23
C GLY A 340 29.32 20.97 5.06
N TYR A 341 29.19 22.27 4.78
CA TYR A 341 30.30 23.22 4.98
C TYR A 341 30.70 23.39 6.48
N ALA A 342 30.04 22.67 7.41
CA ALA A 342 30.25 22.77 8.85
C ALA A 342 30.88 21.53 9.55
N GLY A 343 31.08 20.37 8.91
CA GLY A 343 31.73 19.20 9.56
C GLY A 343 31.53 17.84 8.85
N ALA A 344 32.39 16.85 9.16
CA ALA A 344 32.42 15.53 8.52
C ALA A 344 31.18 14.65 8.79
N GLU A 345 30.56 14.80 9.97
CA GLU A 345 29.35 14.04 10.37
C GLU A 345 28.18 14.29 9.39
N TYR A 346 27.97 15.53 8.95
CA TYR A 346 26.91 15.87 7.99
C TYR A 346 27.16 15.28 6.61
N THR A 347 28.42 15.12 6.22
CA THR A 347 28.82 14.50 4.95
C THR A 347 28.54 13.00 4.97
N GLU A 348 28.80 12.33 6.09
CA GLU A 348 28.47 10.91 6.26
C GLU A 348 26.96 10.67 6.29
N GLU A 349 26.19 11.52 6.99
CA GLU A 349 24.73 11.43 7.03
C GLU A 349 24.11 11.64 5.64
N ALA A 350 24.60 12.62 4.88
CA ALA A 350 24.17 12.79 3.49
C ALA A 350 24.42 11.51 2.67
N TYR A 351 25.59 10.88 2.85
CA TYR A 351 25.93 9.63 2.16
C TYR A 351 25.01 8.47 2.57
N ARG A 352 24.71 8.34 3.87
CA ARG A 352 23.74 7.37 4.41
C ARG A 352 22.38 7.49 3.74
N LEU A 353 21.83 8.71 3.68
CA LEU A 353 20.55 9.00 3.04
C LEU A 353 20.55 8.68 1.54
N PHE A 354 21.66 8.97 0.83
CA PHE A 354 21.78 8.60 -0.57
C PHE A 354 21.87 7.09 -0.80
N LEU A 355 22.49 6.34 0.11
CA LEU A 355 22.50 4.87 0.05
C LEU A 355 21.10 4.29 0.23
N GLN A 356 20.32 4.82 1.17
CA GLN A 356 18.91 4.42 1.35
C GLN A 356 18.07 4.77 0.13
N ALA A 357 18.25 5.98 -0.44
CA ALA A 357 17.57 6.38 -1.66
C ALA A 357 17.88 5.45 -2.84
N ALA A 358 19.16 5.06 -3.00
CA ALA A 358 19.60 4.14 -4.03
C ALA A 358 19.01 2.73 -3.84
N PHE A 359 19.04 2.21 -2.61
CA PHE A 359 18.47 0.91 -2.28
C PHE A 359 16.96 0.85 -2.55
N ALA A 360 16.23 1.87 -2.09
CA ALA A 360 14.79 1.94 -2.30
C ALA A 360 14.45 2.08 -3.79
N LEU A 361 15.24 2.82 -4.58
CA LEU A 361 15.06 2.92 -6.03
C LEU A 361 15.33 1.59 -6.73
N GLU A 362 16.35 0.83 -6.31
CA GLU A 362 16.62 -0.49 -6.85
C GLU A 362 15.43 -1.44 -6.66
N GLY A 363 14.84 -1.44 -5.46
CA GLY A 363 13.62 -2.20 -5.20
C GLY A 363 12.46 -1.73 -6.07
N ARG A 364 12.26 -0.41 -6.20
CA ARG A 364 11.17 0.15 -7.03
C ARG A 364 11.32 -0.22 -8.50
N ARG A 365 12.55 -0.26 -9.03
CA ARG A 365 12.83 -0.67 -10.42
C ARG A 365 12.41 -2.08 -10.77
N LYS A 366 12.25 -2.96 -9.77
CA LYS A 366 11.70 -4.31 -9.96
C LYS A 366 10.19 -4.30 -10.18
N ILE A 367 9.51 -3.23 -9.76
CA ILE A 367 8.07 -3.01 -9.90
C ILE A 367 7.79 -2.16 -11.16
N ARG A 368 8.50 -1.05 -11.33
CA ARG A 368 8.41 -0.18 -12.51
C ARG A 368 9.76 0.46 -12.82
N ASP A 369 10.12 0.57 -14.10
CA ASP A 369 11.37 1.21 -14.54
C ASP A 369 11.10 2.12 -15.75
N GLY A 370 10.77 3.37 -15.48
CA GLY A 370 10.49 4.39 -16.49
C GLY A 370 11.48 5.55 -16.48
N GLU A 371 11.17 6.59 -17.26
CA GLU A 371 12.02 7.79 -17.34
C GLU A 371 12.11 8.52 -15.98
N ALA A 372 11.08 8.43 -15.14
CA ALA A 372 11.10 8.98 -13.80
C ALA A 372 12.17 8.29 -12.91
N GLU A 373 12.17 6.95 -12.88
CA GLU A 373 13.14 6.13 -12.15
C GLU A 373 14.57 6.33 -12.68
N LYS A 374 14.72 6.53 -13.98
CA LYS A 374 16.01 6.89 -14.57
C LYS A 374 16.49 8.26 -14.08
N SER A 375 15.65 9.29 -14.16
CA SER A 375 16.00 10.66 -13.77
C SER A 375 16.40 10.76 -12.29
N ILE A 376 15.64 10.16 -11.38
CA ILE A 376 15.99 10.15 -9.95
C ILE A 376 17.25 9.32 -9.70
N GLY A 377 17.45 8.22 -10.43
CA GLY A 377 18.68 7.41 -10.32
C GLY A 377 19.93 8.15 -10.77
N GLU A 378 19.84 8.98 -11.81
CA GLU A 378 20.93 9.87 -12.22
C GLU A 378 21.27 10.89 -11.13
N ALA A 379 20.25 11.50 -10.51
CA ALA A 379 20.42 12.46 -9.43
C ALA A 379 21.08 11.82 -8.19
N ILE A 380 20.58 10.67 -7.73
CA ILE A 380 21.15 9.91 -6.61
C ILE A 380 22.59 9.49 -6.92
N GLY A 381 22.83 8.95 -8.12
CA GLY A 381 24.16 8.51 -8.54
C GLY A 381 25.18 9.64 -8.63
N TYR A 382 24.74 10.86 -8.99
CA TYR A 382 25.58 12.05 -8.93
C TYR A 382 25.92 12.42 -7.49
N SER A 383 24.92 12.50 -6.61
CA SER A 383 25.11 12.87 -5.20
C SER A 383 26.01 11.89 -4.43
N LEU A 384 25.82 10.58 -4.63
CA LEU A 384 26.71 9.54 -4.09
C LEU A 384 28.16 9.77 -4.50
N LYS A 385 28.42 9.95 -5.80
CA LYS A 385 29.79 10.16 -6.32
C LYS A 385 30.42 11.48 -5.87
N ALA A 386 29.60 12.50 -5.60
CA ALA A 386 30.07 13.78 -5.11
C ALA A 386 30.58 13.64 -3.67
N VAL A 387 29.74 13.06 -2.79
CA VAL A 387 30.03 12.92 -1.36
C VAL A 387 31.07 11.85 -1.06
N GLU A 388 31.07 10.74 -1.80
CA GLU A 388 32.02 9.62 -1.60
C GLU A 388 33.49 10.05 -1.70
N LYS A 389 33.80 11.08 -2.49
CA LYS A 389 35.18 11.59 -2.65
C LYS A 389 35.69 12.35 -1.43
N GLU A 390 34.78 12.80 -0.58
CA GLU A 390 35.07 13.60 0.61
C GLU A 390 35.19 12.73 1.87
N LEU A 391 34.78 11.45 1.79
CA LEU A 391 34.74 10.52 2.90
C LEU A 391 35.93 9.54 2.89
N THR A 392 36.47 9.29 4.07
CA THR A 392 37.47 8.25 4.32
C THR A 392 37.03 7.41 5.50
N PHE A 393 36.91 6.10 5.31
CA PHE A 393 36.55 5.15 6.36
C PHE A 393 37.77 4.28 6.69
N GLU A 394 38.25 4.30 7.94
CA GLU A 394 39.45 3.57 8.36
C GLU A 394 39.22 2.05 8.41
N ASP A 395 38.09 1.59 8.97
CA ASP A 395 37.57 0.23 8.85
C ASP A 395 36.06 0.29 8.64
N GLY A 396 35.63 0.31 7.38
CA GLY A 396 34.23 0.57 7.01
C GLY A 396 33.20 -0.44 7.54
N ALA A 397 33.65 -1.56 8.12
CA ALA A 397 32.79 -2.57 8.76
C ALA A 397 32.76 -2.47 10.29
N ARG A 398 33.58 -1.60 10.91
CA ARG A 398 33.58 -1.37 12.36
C ARG A 398 32.32 -0.58 12.72
N ILE A 399 31.62 -1.04 13.75
CA ILE A 399 30.37 -0.45 14.21
C ILE A 399 30.54 -0.01 15.65
N TRP A 400 30.00 1.16 15.97
CA TRP A 400 29.80 1.64 17.34
C TRP A 400 28.38 1.27 17.75
N PRO A 401 28.17 0.31 18.68
CA PRO A 401 26.85 -0.21 18.99
C PRO A 401 25.82 0.85 19.37
N GLU A 402 26.19 1.79 20.24
CA GLU A 402 25.31 2.89 20.68
C GLU A 402 24.70 3.64 19.50
N GLU A 403 25.53 4.27 18.66
CA GLU A 403 25.05 5.06 17.52
C GLU A 403 24.25 4.21 16.52
N PHE A 404 24.73 3.00 16.24
CA PHE A 404 24.12 2.15 15.22
C PHE A 404 22.78 1.57 15.66
N PHE A 405 22.64 1.15 16.92
CA PHE A 405 21.38 0.62 17.43
C PHE A 405 20.41 1.73 17.84
N ALA A 406 20.87 2.90 18.27
CA ALA A 406 20.01 4.06 18.48
C ALA A 406 19.27 4.43 17.19
N ASP A 407 19.98 4.56 16.07
CA ASP A 407 19.39 4.84 14.74
C ASP A 407 18.30 3.80 14.36
N LEU A 408 18.54 2.52 14.68
CA LEU A 408 17.60 1.45 14.38
C LEU A 408 16.41 1.42 15.34
N LEU A 409 16.63 1.67 16.63
CA LEU A 409 15.57 1.72 17.65
C LEU A 409 14.63 2.90 17.38
N ASP A 410 15.17 4.07 17.04
CA ASP A 410 14.39 5.25 16.65
C ASP A 410 13.52 4.97 15.41
N LEU A 411 14.05 4.23 14.44
CA LEU A 411 13.30 3.83 13.24
C LEU A 411 12.10 2.93 13.59
N TYR A 412 12.29 1.87 14.38
CA TYR A 412 11.22 0.90 14.62
C TYR A 412 10.28 1.30 15.76
N GLY A 413 10.72 2.20 16.63
CA GLY A 413 10.01 2.65 17.82
C GLY A 413 9.55 1.50 18.72
N GLU A 414 8.50 1.74 19.49
CA GLU A 414 7.96 0.79 20.48
C GLU A 414 7.30 -0.46 19.85
N SER A 415 7.25 -0.57 18.53
CA SER A 415 6.60 -1.69 17.83
C SER A 415 7.48 -2.94 17.72
N SER A 416 8.79 -2.76 17.91
CA SER A 416 9.79 -3.80 17.69
C SER A 416 10.85 -3.78 18.78
N VAL A 417 11.44 -4.95 19.02
CA VAL A 417 12.60 -5.11 19.90
C VAL A 417 13.66 -5.93 19.21
N PHE A 418 14.89 -5.84 19.70
CA PHE A 418 15.98 -6.67 19.21
C PHE A 418 16.22 -7.84 20.15
N GLU A 419 16.56 -8.98 19.56
CA GLU A 419 17.06 -10.17 20.26
C GLU A 419 18.52 -10.36 19.87
N LEU A 420 19.39 -10.43 20.87
CA LEU A 420 20.83 -10.56 20.77
C LEU A 420 21.24 -11.96 21.25
N ASP A 421 21.78 -12.76 20.35
CA ASP A 421 22.32 -14.10 20.61
C ASP A 421 23.82 -14.11 20.35
N TRP A 422 24.60 -14.85 21.13
CA TRP A 422 26.04 -14.90 20.97
C TRP A 422 26.60 -16.32 21.08
N LYS A 423 27.66 -16.54 20.31
CA LYS A 423 28.40 -17.81 20.31
C LYS A 423 29.89 -17.53 20.43
N GLU A 424 30.49 -18.05 21.48
CA GLU A 424 31.94 -18.07 21.64
C GLU A 424 32.58 -18.87 20.50
N LYS A 425 33.58 -18.27 19.84
CA LYS A 425 34.34 -18.89 18.74
C LYS A 425 35.69 -19.40 19.23
N SER A 426 36.33 -18.61 20.07
CA SER A 426 37.58 -18.89 20.78
C SER A 426 37.65 -17.99 22.00
N GLU A 427 38.66 -18.19 22.85
CA GLU A 427 39.01 -17.26 23.94
C GLU A 427 38.98 -15.81 23.42
N ASP A 428 38.22 -14.96 24.13
CA ASP A 428 37.98 -13.54 23.87
C ASP A 428 37.47 -13.17 22.47
N LYS A 429 36.74 -14.10 21.81
CA LYS A 429 36.09 -13.84 20.52
C LYS A 429 34.69 -14.43 20.45
N TYR A 430 33.72 -13.55 20.22
CA TYR A 430 32.31 -13.93 20.05
C TYR A 430 31.84 -13.64 18.63
N GLN A 431 30.86 -14.44 18.21
CA GLN A 431 29.99 -14.06 17.12
C GLN A 431 28.65 -13.68 17.72
N VAL A 432 28.26 -12.42 17.54
CA VAL A 432 26.95 -11.90 17.98
C VAL A 432 26.00 -11.87 16.79
N THR A 433 24.76 -12.27 17.01
CA THR A 433 23.66 -12.22 16.04
C THR A 433 22.55 -11.39 16.62
N VAL A 434 22.07 -10.41 15.86
CA VAL A 434 20.95 -9.55 16.26
C VAL A 434 19.79 -9.76 15.29
N THR A 435 18.60 -10.02 15.81
CA THR A 435 17.35 -10.15 15.04
C THR A 435 16.31 -9.17 15.55
N ARG A 436 15.50 -8.60 14.65
CA ARG A 436 14.35 -7.76 15.02
C ARG A 436 13.10 -8.61 15.17
N ILE A 437 12.37 -8.40 16.26
CA ILE A 437 11.13 -9.09 16.60
C ILE A 437 10.02 -8.05 16.73
N SER A 438 8.87 -8.31 16.10
CA SER A 438 7.66 -7.51 16.35
C SER A 438 7.12 -7.82 17.74
N LEU A 439 6.89 -6.79 18.57
CA LEU A 439 6.24 -6.97 19.86
C LEU A 439 4.75 -7.35 19.74
N MET A 440 4.13 -6.98 18.61
CA MET A 440 2.72 -7.24 18.36
C MET A 440 2.46 -8.69 17.93
N THR A 441 3.28 -9.23 17.01
CA THR A 441 3.08 -10.57 16.45
C THR A 441 4.05 -11.62 16.98
N GLY A 442 5.18 -11.21 17.57
CA GLY A 442 6.28 -12.10 17.96
C GLY A 442 7.10 -12.62 16.77
N GLU A 443 6.80 -12.17 15.55
CA GLU A 443 7.47 -12.62 14.33
C GLU A 443 8.77 -11.85 14.09
N ARG A 444 9.69 -12.51 13.38
CA ARG A 444 10.90 -11.87 12.88
C ARG A 444 10.57 -10.87 11.78
N ARG A 445 11.17 -9.70 11.87
CA ARG A 445 11.03 -8.63 10.88
C ARG A 445 12.40 -8.29 10.28
N PRO A 446 12.43 -7.80 9.03
CA PRO A 446 13.67 -7.36 8.41
C PRO A 446 14.25 -6.14 9.13
N ILE A 447 15.57 -6.00 9.02
CA ILE A 447 16.36 -4.87 9.52
C ILE A 447 16.88 -4.09 8.32
N LEU A 448 16.43 -2.85 8.15
CA LEU A 448 17.00 -1.87 7.23
C LEU A 448 18.35 -1.39 7.76
N ALA A 449 19.43 -2.05 7.34
CA ALA A 449 20.78 -1.71 7.72
C ALA A 449 21.42 -0.81 6.67
N THR A 450 21.85 0.39 7.07
CA THR A 450 22.64 1.30 6.22
C THR A 450 23.99 1.52 6.86
N VAL A 451 25.05 1.14 6.15
CA VAL A 451 26.42 1.23 6.65
C VAL A 451 27.28 2.01 5.64
N PRO A 452 27.48 3.33 5.86
CA PRO A 452 28.29 4.18 5.00
C PRO A 452 29.68 3.63 4.67
N GLY A 453 30.38 3.10 5.68
CA GLY A 453 31.70 2.50 5.52
C GLY A 453 31.75 1.27 4.61
N LEU A 454 30.63 0.55 4.47
CA LEU A 454 30.45 -0.57 3.53
C LEU A 454 29.82 -0.14 2.20
N LYS A 455 29.45 1.15 2.07
CA LYS A 455 28.76 1.73 0.90
C LYS A 455 27.49 0.95 0.54
N SER A 456 26.73 0.54 1.56
CA SER A 456 25.62 -0.39 1.36
C SER A 456 24.44 -0.08 2.28
N CYS A 457 23.25 -0.21 1.71
CA CYS A 457 21.96 -0.22 2.41
C CYS A 457 21.20 -1.48 1.98
N ARG A 458 20.66 -2.26 2.93
CA ARG A 458 19.94 -3.50 2.66
C ARG A 458 18.89 -3.81 3.72
N LEU A 459 17.88 -4.58 3.34
CA LEU A 459 17.02 -5.32 4.26
C LEU A 459 17.65 -6.67 4.58
N LEU A 460 17.87 -6.93 5.87
CA LEU A 460 18.51 -8.14 6.38
C LEU A 460 17.62 -8.84 7.41
N ASP A 461 17.48 -10.16 7.33
CA ASP A 461 16.74 -10.93 8.34
C ASP A 461 17.40 -10.90 9.73
N LYS A 462 18.71 -10.63 9.74
CA LYS A 462 19.55 -10.54 10.93
C LYS A 462 20.84 -9.79 10.64
N LEU A 463 21.42 -9.22 11.68
CA LEU A 463 22.78 -8.72 11.69
C LEU A 463 23.70 -9.76 12.35
N THR A 464 24.95 -9.79 11.93
CA THR A 464 25.95 -10.69 12.53
C THR A 464 27.25 -9.93 12.70
N PHE A 465 27.82 -9.97 13.89
CA PHE A 465 29.05 -9.27 14.25
C PHE A 465 30.10 -10.28 14.69
N ASP A 466 31.35 -10.02 14.31
CA ASP A 466 32.51 -10.58 15.01
C ASP A 466 32.91 -9.58 16.09
N VAL A 467 32.89 -10.03 17.34
CA VAL A 467 33.24 -9.24 18.51
C VAL A 467 34.55 -9.77 19.08
N SER A 468 35.52 -8.89 19.25
CA SER A 468 36.88 -9.22 19.69
C SER A 468 37.51 -8.06 20.47
N ASN A 469 38.73 -8.25 21.00
CA ASN A 469 39.40 -7.22 21.83
C ASN A 469 38.49 -6.78 23.00
N ILE A 470 38.00 -7.78 23.74
CA ILE A 470 37.01 -7.58 24.79
C ILE A 470 37.71 -7.01 26.01
N GLU A 471 37.35 -5.79 26.38
CA GLU A 471 37.78 -5.16 27.63
C GLU A 471 36.83 -5.53 28.77
N HIS A 472 35.53 -5.63 28.46
CA HIS A 472 34.49 -6.02 29.39
C HIS A 472 33.40 -6.87 28.71
N TRP A 473 32.96 -7.95 29.37
CA TRP A 473 31.82 -8.78 28.96
C TRP A 473 31.10 -9.30 30.20
N GLU A 474 29.91 -8.78 30.47
CA GLU A 474 29.06 -9.21 31.57
C GLU A 474 27.61 -9.37 31.09
N SER A 475 26.98 -10.50 31.43
CA SER A 475 25.56 -10.73 31.16
C SER A 475 24.94 -11.50 32.31
N GLU A 476 23.77 -11.06 32.77
CA GLU A 476 22.99 -11.72 33.81
C GLU A 476 22.33 -13.01 33.31
N GLU A 477 22.18 -13.17 31.99
CA GLU A 477 21.46 -14.28 31.36
C GLU A 477 22.40 -15.22 30.59
N LYS A 478 22.02 -16.50 30.52
CA LYS A 478 22.79 -17.55 29.81
C LYS A 478 22.27 -17.81 28.38
N GLY A 479 21.39 -16.97 27.86
CA GLY A 479 20.68 -17.19 26.61
C GLY A 479 20.52 -15.89 25.81
N PRO A 480 19.83 -15.96 24.67
CA PRO A 480 19.56 -14.75 23.89
C PRO A 480 18.82 -13.75 24.77
N VAL A 481 19.33 -12.52 24.82
CA VAL A 481 18.71 -11.43 25.56
C VAL A 481 17.95 -10.53 24.60
N ARG A 482 16.88 -9.92 25.09
CA ARG A 482 16.22 -8.84 24.35
C ARG A 482 16.77 -7.51 24.81
N PHE A 483 16.81 -6.55 23.90
CA PHE A 483 17.13 -5.17 24.23
C PHE A 483 16.21 -4.21 23.46
N ASP A 484 15.88 -3.10 24.11
CA ASP A 484 15.09 -1.98 23.60
C ASP A 484 15.85 -0.65 23.68
N ASP A 485 17.05 -0.65 24.25
CA ASP A 485 17.95 0.51 24.33
C ASP A 485 19.43 0.06 24.31
N CYS A 486 20.32 0.97 23.90
CA CYS A 486 21.76 0.77 23.88
C CYS A 486 22.46 2.08 24.26
N LEU A 487 23.25 2.06 25.34
CA LEU A 487 23.88 3.25 25.90
C LEU A 487 25.35 2.94 26.19
N ASP A 488 26.26 3.70 25.57
CA ASP A 488 27.68 3.35 25.48
C ASP A 488 27.87 1.90 24.99
N ASP A 489 28.45 1.03 25.82
CA ASP A 489 28.70 -0.38 25.55
C ASP A 489 27.69 -1.33 26.23
N ALA A 490 26.60 -0.79 26.77
CA ALA A 490 25.57 -1.54 27.50
C ALA A 490 24.26 -1.65 26.69
N PHE A 491 23.77 -2.88 26.54
CA PHE A 491 22.46 -3.20 26.01
C PHE A 491 21.46 -3.29 27.17
N LEU A 492 20.33 -2.60 27.05
CA LEU A 492 19.33 -2.52 28.10
C LEU A 492 17.98 -3.10 27.67
N TRP A 493 17.27 -3.65 28.65
CA TRP A 493 15.89 -4.08 28.55
C TRP A 493 15.08 -3.47 29.71
N ASP A 494 14.09 -2.64 29.40
CA ASP A 494 13.26 -1.96 30.42
C ASP A 494 14.13 -1.21 31.45
N GLY A 495 15.17 -0.53 30.95
CA GLY A 495 16.14 0.24 31.73
C GLY A 495 17.10 -0.59 32.58
N ARG A 496 17.15 -1.92 32.40
CA ARG A 496 18.11 -2.80 33.06
C ARG A 496 19.15 -3.31 32.08
N GLU A 497 20.40 -3.28 32.48
CA GLU A 497 21.49 -3.86 31.71
C GLU A 497 21.31 -5.37 31.57
N VAL A 498 21.26 -5.87 30.33
CA VAL A 498 21.16 -7.31 30.02
C VAL A 498 22.48 -7.86 29.47
N LEU A 499 23.29 -7.00 28.87
CA LEU A 499 24.64 -7.29 28.39
C LEU A 499 25.46 -6.00 28.39
N ALA A 500 26.59 -5.98 29.08
CA ALA A 500 27.64 -4.97 28.89
C ALA A 500 28.80 -5.59 28.10
N CYS A 501 29.19 -4.94 27.00
CA CYS A 501 30.20 -5.44 26.07
C CYS A 501 31.04 -4.31 25.47
N GLU A 502 32.11 -3.93 26.18
CA GLU A 502 33.15 -3.03 25.67
C GLU A 502 34.14 -3.85 24.84
N ALA A 503 34.02 -3.75 23.52
CA ALA A 503 34.77 -4.56 22.57
C ALA A 503 34.79 -3.94 21.16
N ASP A 504 35.62 -4.49 20.28
CA ASP A 504 35.57 -4.17 18.86
C ASP A 504 34.46 -4.97 18.16
N TRP A 505 33.43 -4.25 17.67
CA TRP A 505 32.33 -4.80 16.89
C TRP A 505 32.58 -4.65 15.39
N LYS A 506 32.71 -5.78 14.69
CA LYS A 506 32.89 -5.81 13.23
C LYS A 506 31.71 -6.51 12.56
N LEU A 507 30.95 -5.75 11.76
CA LEU A 507 29.79 -6.28 11.06
C LEU A 507 30.19 -7.24 9.93
N LYS A 508 29.63 -8.44 9.97
CA LYS A 508 29.71 -9.43 8.89
C LYS A 508 28.65 -9.14 7.85
N TRP A 509 29.00 -8.28 6.89
CA TRP A 509 28.10 -7.97 5.79
C TRP A 509 27.87 -9.20 4.90
N PRO A 510 26.62 -9.59 4.61
CA PRO A 510 26.34 -10.69 3.72
C PRO A 510 26.92 -10.43 2.33
N LYS A 511 27.63 -11.42 1.78
CA LYS A 511 28.04 -11.38 0.37
C LYS A 511 26.78 -11.43 -0.49
N GLU A 512 26.73 -10.63 -1.55
CA GLU A 512 25.67 -10.76 -2.55
C GLU A 512 25.66 -12.20 -3.06
N LYS A 513 24.52 -12.88 -2.93
CA LYS A 513 24.27 -14.04 -3.76
C LYS A 513 24.28 -13.49 -5.19
N LYS A 514 25.31 -13.84 -5.97
CA LYS A 514 25.26 -13.61 -7.42
C LYS A 514 23.97 -14.28 -7.91
N ALA A 515 23.05 -13.44 -8.40
CA ALA A 515 21.83 -13.90 -9.03
C ALA A 515 22.16 -14.76 -10.26
#